data_AF-A0A9J7DDD5-F1
#
_entry.id   AF-A0A9J7DDD5-F1
#
_cell.length_a   1.000
_cell.length_b   1.000
_cell.length_c   1.000
_cell.angle_alpha   90.00
_cell.angle_beta   90.00
_cell.angle_gamma   90.00
#
_symmetry.space_group_name_H-M   'P 1'
#
loop_
_entity.id
_entity.type
_entity.pdbx_description
1 polymer ?
#
loop_
_entity_poly.entity_id
_entity_poly.type
_entity_poly.pdbx_seq_one_letter_code
_entity_poly.pdbx_strand_id
1 'polypeptide(L)'
;MKFLIILNNKKRHSQQLHEMEKIFELLFNAYILDVIIITPGLQNVQMYSYFPFTQHHCSNTKPVLLFDIGGLVGHSQLGYNDLFPKKISNFHQCPMNVVVWNIPPYIEIRKSEEGVVTLDGFDASILRIIAEALNFSVLLTPNEPPDLISVHILPNGSAVGVFKMLQERRANLTIGCIACDLTRMQITSGSYAYFIPKFVIILKNSIVIKSRELLVRPFTKSTWRLVICISVLKLTLLPIIRRRNTKLYSIFLMAWLYILFALRIGYEGVMFHVITNPPFQPLPMTLEELFNHNFTLFTDYSTNRLLELMPSLKAISQIVNCTPMELLEQMDELPSKSAILSTTAYVSYYMKDRM
;
A
#
# COMPACT_ATOMS: atom_id res chain seq x y z
N MET A 1 9.82 2.98 -28.77
CA MET A 1 10.12 3.91 -29.90
C MET A 1 11.07 3.20 -30.84
N LYS A 2 10.93 3.43 -32.15
CA LYS A 2 11.74 2.76 -33.18
C LYS A 2 12.57 3.79 -33.92
N PHE A 3 13.83 3.48 -34.14
CA PHE A 3 14.79 4.39 -34.76
C PHE A 3 15.39 3.76 -36.01
N LEU A 4 15.48 4.57 -37.06
CA LEU A 4 16.18 4.26 -38.29
C LEU A 4 17.24 5.33 -38.50
N ILE A 5 18.49 4.90 -38.57
CA ILE A 5 19.66 5.77 -38.67
C ILE A 5 20.37 5.46 -39.98
N ILE A 6 20.62 6.49 -40.79
CA ILE A 6 21.38 6.33 -42.04
C ILE A 6 22.82 6.76 -41.77
N LEU A 7 23.75 5.81 -41.75
CA LEU A 7 25.18 6.04 -41.57
C LEU A 7 25.87 6.07 -42.93
N ASN A 8 25.96 7.28 -43.49
CA ASN A 8 26.66 7.52 -44.76
C ASN A 8 28.11 7.95 -44.49
N ASN A 9 29.03 6.99 -44.37
CA ASN A 9 30.44 7.27 -44.13
C ASN A 9 31.34 6.40 -45.01
N LYS A 10 32.29 7.02 -45.73
CA LYS A 10 33.28 6.36 -46.60
C LYS A 10 34.47 5.73 -45.84
N LYS A 11 34.30 5.39 -44.55
CA LYS A 11 35.31 4.72 -43.73
C LYS A 11 35.47 3.24 -44.13
N ARG A 12 36.57 2.61 -43.73
CA ARG A 12 36.75 1.15 -43.88
C ARG A 12 35.69 0.39 -43.08
N HIS A 13 35.30 -0.79 -43.53
CA HIS A 13 34.27 -1.62 -42.88
C HIS A 13 34.50 -1.84 -41.38
N SER A 14 35.75 -2.14 -40.96
CA SER A 14 36.08 -2.31 -39.54
C SER A 14 35.85 -1.04 -38.71
N GLN A 15 36.15 0.13 -39.27
CA GLN A 15 35.89 1.41 -38.62
C GLN A 15 34.39 1.72 -38.59
N GLN A 16 33.63 1.36 -39.63
CA GLN A 16 32.18 1.52 -39.64
C GLN A 16 31.52 0.68 -38.54
N LEU A 17 31.91 -0.60 -38.39
CA LEU A 17 31.42 -1.45 -37.30
C LEU A 17 31.72 -0.85 -35.92
N HIS A 18 32.92 -0.32 -35.73
CA HIS A 18 33.29 0.34 -34.47
C HIS A 18 32.44 1.59 -34.17
N GLU A 19 32.14 2.41 -35.17
CA GLU A 19 31.23 3.56 -35.00
C GLU A 19 29.79 3.10 -34.71
N MET A 20 29.32 2.04 -35.38
CA MET A 20 28.00 1.47 -35.12
C MET A 20 27.89 0.91 -33.70
N GLU A 21 28.91 0.22 -33.20
CA GLU A 21 28.97 -0.29 -31.83
C GLU A 21 28.82 0.84 -30.81
N LYS A 22 29.53 1.96 -31.01
CA LYS A 22 29.37 3.17 -30.16
C LYS A 22 27.95 3.75 -30.22
N ILE A 23 27.36 3.81 -31.42
CA ILE A 23 25.98 4.29 -31.58
C ILE A 23 25.01 3.37 -30.82
N PHE A 24 25.16 2.06 -30.97
CA PHE A 24 24.34 1.08 -30.27
C PHE A 24 24.57 1.10 -28.76
N GLU A 25 25.79 1.31 -28.29
CA GLU A 25 26.09 1.49 -26.87
C GLU A 25 25.38 2.72 -26.28
N LEU A 26 25.44 3.85 -26.96
CA LEU A 26 24.72 5.07 -26.54
C LEU A 26 23.21 4.84 -26.47
N LEU A 27 22.63 4.16 -27.47
CA LEU A 27 21.21 3.87 -27.55
C LEU A 27 20.78 2.82 -26.53
N PHE A 28 21.58 1.78 -26.33
CA PHE A 28 21.35 0.74 -25.33
C PHE A 28 21.36 1.31 -23.92
N ASN A 29 22.35 2.17 -23.62
CA ASN A 29 22.40 2.90 -22.36
C ASN A 29 21.10 3.71 -22.16
N ALA A 30 20.53 4.29 -23.23
CA ALA A 30 19.24 4.99 -23.20
C ALA A 30 17.99 4.07 -23.21
N TYR A 31 18.14 2.75 -23.06
CA TYR A 31 17.07 1.74 -23.15
C TYR A 31 16.34 1.73 -24.51
N ILE A 32 17.01 2.18 -25.58
CA ILE A 32 16.47 2.20 -26.94
C ILE A 32 16.94 0.95 -27.68
N LEU A 33 16.07 -0.07 -27.70
CA LEU A 33 16.39 -1.38 -28.29
C LEU A 33 16.06 -1.47 -29.78
N ASP A 34 14.95 -0.89 -30.22
CA ASP A 34 14.47 -1.02 -31.59
C ASP A 34 15.16 -0.01 -32.52
N VAL A 35 16.37 -0.34 -32.96
CA VAL A 35 17.22 0.50 -33.80
C VAL A 35 17.69 -0.27 -35.03
N ILE A 36 17.64 0.38 -36.19
CA ILE A 36 18.27 -0.08 -37.42
C ILE A 36 19.27 0.98 -37.88
N ILE A 37 20.50 0.57 -38.18
CA ILE A 37 21.49 1.40 -38.86
C ILE A 37 21.60 0.91 -40.30
N ILE A 38 21.38 1.82 -41.26
CA ILE A 38 21.51 1.57 -42.69
C ILE A 38 22.82 2.18 -43.17
N THR A 39 23.63 1.40 -43.88
CA THR A 39 24.90 1.87 -44.44
C THR A 39 25.06 1.43 -45.90
N PRO A 40 25.69 2.25 -46.76
CA PRO A 40 26.02 1.83 -48.12
C PRO A 40 27.16 0.79 -48.10
N GLY A 41 26.91 -0.37 -48.70
CA GLY A 41 27.92 -1.35 -49.07
C GLY A 41 28.54 -1.04 -50.45
N LEU A 42 29.35 -1.96 -50.99
CA LEU A 42 30.03 -1.78 -52.28
C LEU A 42 29.06 -1.69 -53.47
N GLN A 43 27.98 -2.48 -53.46
CA GLN A 43 26.94 -2.50 -54.50
C GLN A 43 25.52 -2.61 -53.91
N ASN A 44 25.41 -2.66 -52.59
CA ASN A 44 24.22 -3.04 -51.85
C ASN A 44 23.96 -2.09 -50.67
N VAL A 45 22.78 -2.19 -50.07
CA VAL A 45 22.46 -1.51 -48.81
C VAL A 45 22.44 -2.53 -47.69
N GLN A 46 23.25 -2.30 -46.66
CA GLN A 46 23.33 -3.16 -45.48
C GLN A 46 22.57 -2.54 -44.32
N MET A 47 21.84 -3.39 -43.59
CA MET A 47 21.06 -3.01 -42.40
C MET A 47 21.60 -3.76 -41.19
N TYR A 48 21.93 -3.02 -40.14
CA TYR A 48 22.48 -3.53 -38.91
C TYR A 48 21.55 -3.24 -37.73
N SER A 49 21.55 -4.13 -36.76
CA SER A 49 20.96 -3.92 -35.45
C SER A 49 21.86 -4.54 -34.38
N TYR A 50 21.43 -4.57 -33.13
CA TYR A 50 22.17 -5.18 -32.03
C TYR A 50 21.24 -6.00 -31.13
N PHE A 51 21.80 -7.00 -30.45
CA PHE A 51 21.06 -7.90 -29.56
C PHE A 51 21.72 -7.88 -28.18
N PRO A 52 21.16 -7.11 -27.22
CA PRO A 52 21.81 -6.90 -25.93
C PRO A 52 21.89 -8.16 -25.08
N PHE A 53 20.95 -9.09 -25.25
CA PHE A 53 20.87 -10.32 -24.46
C PHE A 53 21.00 -11.52 -25.40
N THR A 54 22.02 -12.34 -25.16
CA THR A 54 22.32 -13.57 -25.90
C THR A 54 22.75 -14.65 -24.91
N GLN A 55 22.82 -15.92 -25.34
CA GLN A 55 23.25 -17.04 -24.47
C GLN A 55 24.65 -16.86 -23.85
N HIS A 56 25.52 -16.06 -24.47
CA HIS A 56 26.92 -15.92 -24.06
C HIS A 56 27.28 -14.52 -23.55
N HIS A 57 26.50 -13.51 -23.92
CA HIS A 57 26.81 -12.12 -23.65
C HIS A 57 25.58 -11.36 -23.18
N CYS A 58 25.78 -10.60 -22.10
CA CYS A 58 24.84 -9.63 -21.57
C CYS A 58 25.33 -8.22 -21.93
N SER A 59 24.40 -7.31 -22.22
CA SER A 59 24.71 -5.94 -22.66
C SER A 59 25.57 -5.86 -23.93
N ASN A 60 25.37 -6.78 -24.88
CA ASN A 60 26.14 -6.81 -26.12
C ASN A 60 25.61 -5.79 -27.14
N THR A 61 26.43 -4.80 -27.49
CA THR A 61 26.09 -3.72 -28.43
C THR A 61 26.75 -3.88 -29.79
N LYS A 62 27.41 -5.01 -30.03
CA LYS A 62 28.08 -5.29 -31.31
C LYS A 62 27.07 -5.29 -32.47
N PRO A 63 27.41 -4.66 -33.62
CA PRO A 63 26.57 -4.65 -34.79
C PRO A 63 26.37 -6.06 -35.34
N VAL A 64 25.11 -6.39 -35.62
CA VAL A 64 24.68 -7.63 -36.27
C VAL A 64 24.00 -7.27 -37.57
N LEU A 65 24.50 -7.81 -38.68
CA LEU A 65 23.92 -7.64 -40.00
C LEU A 65 22.56 -8.37 -40.03
N LEU A 66 21.48 -7.63 -40.30
CA LEU A 66 20.15 -8.18 -40.49
C LEU A 66 19.90 -8.50 -41.97
N PHE A 67 20.23 -7.54 -42.86
CA PHE A 67 19.99 -7.66 -44.29
C PHE A 67 21.14 -7.04 -45.08
N ASP A 68 21.48 -7.68 -46.20
CA ASP A 68 22.36 -7.16 -47.24
C ASP A 68 21.57 -7.16 -48.55
N ILE A 69 20.98 -6.00 -48.89
CA ILE A 69 20.04 -5.88 -50.01
C ILE A 69 20.82 -5.40 -51.24
N GLY A 70 21.12 -6.33 -52.15
CA GLY A 70 21.73 -6.06 -53.44
C GLY A 70 20.72 -6.08 -54.57
N GLY A 71 20.35 -4.89 -55.07
CA GLY A 71 19.39 -4.75 -56.16
C GLY A 71 17.97 -5.17 -55.76
N LEU A 72 16.98 -4.31 -56.00
CA LEU A 72 15.56 -4.56 -55.69
C LEU A 72 14.93 -5.59 -56.64
N VAL A 73 15.44 -6.83 -56.67
CA VAL A 73 14.87 -7.92 -57.47
C VAL A 73 14.85 -9.19 -56.63
N GLY A 74 13.67 -9.51 -56.05
CA GLY A 74 13.36 -10.86 -55.58
C GLY A 74 13.03 -11.05 -54.09
N HIS A 75 13.19 -10.03 -53.23
CA HIS A 75 12.74 -10.17 -51.85
C HIS A 75 11.24 -9.91 -51.73
N SER A 76 10.52 -10.91 -51.20
CA SER A 76 9.22 -10.75 -50.56
C SER A 76 9.24 -9.53 -49.65
N GLN A 77 8.19 -8.70 -49.67
CA GLN A 77 8.08 -7.48 -48.87
C GLN A 77 8.60 -7.72 -47.44
N LEU A 78 9.66 -7.00 -47.06
CA LEU A 78 10.22 -7.08 -45.71
C LEU A 78 9.14 -6.70 -44.70
N GLY A 79 8.79 -7.64 -43.84
CA GLY A 79 7.82 -7.44 -42.80
C GLY A 79 8.37 -6.53 -41.69
N TYR A 80 7.46 -5.94 -40.95
CA TYR A 80 7.81 -5.09 -39.82
C TYR A 80 8.63 -5.80 -38.74
N ASN A 81 8.35 -7.08 -38.49
CA ASN A 81 9.06 -7.90 -37.51
C ASN A 81 10.47 -8.30 -37.99
N ASP A 82 10.70 -8.29 -39.30
CA ASP A 82 12.00 -8.57 -39.90
C ASP A 82 12.94 -7.38 -39.69
N LEU A 83 12.41 -6.17 -39.85
CA LEU A 83 13.14 -4.91 -39.61
C LEU A 83 13.42 -4.68 -38.11
N PHE A 84 12.42 -4.92 -37.24
CA PHE A 84 12.55 -4.71 -35.80
C PHE A 84 12.22 -6.01 -35.04
N PRO A 85 13.18 -6.96 -34.98
CA PRO A 85 12.98 -8.22 -34.28
C PRO A 85 12.80 -8.00 -32.78
N LYS A 86 12.07 -8.89 -32.11
CA LYS A 86 11.89 -8.85 -30.65
C LYS A 86 13.22 -9.16 -29.95
N LYS A 87 13.65 -8.29 -29.03
CA LYS A 87 14.95 -8.40 -28.32
C LYS A 87 14.86 -8.68 -26.82
N ILE A 88 13.64 -8.68 -26.28
CA ILE A 88 13.36 -8.78 -24.83
C ILE A 88 12.42 -9.96 -24.50
N SER A 89 12.30 -10.93 -25.41
CA SER A 89 11.52 -12.14 -25.15
C SER A 89 12.26 -13.16 -24.28
N ASN A 90 13.60 -13.05 -24.21
CA ASN A 90 14.45 -13.94 -23.42
C ASN A 90 15.76 -13.20 -23.08
N PHE A 91 16.11 -13.14 -21.81
CA PHE A 91 17.29 -12.46 -21.30
C PHE A 91 18.46 -13.41 -21.02
N HIS A 92 18.29 -14.70 -21.30
CA HIS A 92 19.35 -15.71 -21.27
C HIS A 92 20.14 -15.76 -19.95
N GLN A 93 19.44 -15.65 -18.82
CA GLN A 93 20.02 -15.63 -17.47
C GLN A 93 20.96 -14.45 -17.19
N CYS A 94 20.85 -13.36 -17.97
CA CYS A 94 21.58 -12.14 -17.66
C CYS A 94 21.16 -11.56 -16.30
N PRO A 95 22.10 -11.08 -15.48
CA PRO A 95 21.79 -10.49 -14.18
C PRO A 95 21.13 -9.13 -14.32
N MET A 96 20.02 -8.94 -13.60
CA MET A 96 19.30 -7.68 -13.49
C MET A 96 19.44 -7.13 -12.08
N ASN A 97 19.92 -5.89 -11.96
CA ASN A 97 20.01 -5.20 -10.68
C ASN A 97 18.60 -4.80 -10.22
N VAL A 98 18.11 -5.47 -9.18
CA VAL A 98 16.78 -5.23 -8.60
C VAL A 98 16.93 -4.61 -7.23
N VAL A 99 16.27 -3.46 -7.02
CA VAL A 99 16.20 -2.80 -5.71
C VAL A 99 14.82 -3.03 -5.10
N VAL A 100 14.82 -3.57 -3.88
CA VAL A 100 13.63 -3.81 -3.05
C VAL A 100 13.91 -3.37 -1.61
N TRP A 101 12.85 -3.20 -0.82
CA TRP A 101 12.93 -2.91 0.61
C TRP A 101 11.94 -3.77 1.39
N ASN A 102 12.18 -3.95 2.69
CA ASN A 102 11.35 -4.79 3.54
C ASN A 102 10.02 -4.09 3.85
N ILE A 103 8.92 -4.60 3.29
CA ILE A 103 7.56 -4.06 3.41
C ILE A 103 6.52 -5.19 3.33
N PRO A 104 6.41 -6.06 4.35
CA PRO A 104 5.41 -7.12 4.37
C PRO A 104 3.97 -6.55 4.30
N PRO A 105 3.03 -7.20 3.58
CA PRO A 105 3.10 -8.52 2.94
C PRO A 105 3.67 -8.53 1.51
N TYR A 106 4.17 -7.40 1.01
CA TYR A 106 4.56 -7.27 -0.39
C TYR A 106 5.95 -7.84 -0.65
N ILE A 107 6.94 -7.37 0.12
CA ILE A 107 8.31 -7.86 0.09
C ILE A 107 8.77 -8.14 1.52
N GLU A 108 9.12 -9.40 1.78
CA GLU A 108 9.81 -9.84 2.98
C GLU A 108 11.24 -10.23 2.60
N ILE A 109 12.21 -9.58 3.23
CA ILE A 109 13.62 -9.88 3.02
C ILE A 109 14.10 -10.77 4.16
N ARG A 110 14.30 -12.06 3.88
CA ARG A 110 14.82 -13.02 4.86
C ARG A 110 16.28 -13.32 4.54
N LYS A 111 17.14 -13.24 5.56
CA LYS A 111 18.55 -13.64 5.45
C LYS A 111 18.72 -14.99 6.12
N SER A 112 19.21 -15.98 5.39
CA SER A 112 19.63 -17.27 5.93
C SER A 112 20.87 -17.09 6.82
N GLU A 113 21.11 -18.05 7.73
CA GLU A 113 22.32 -18.11 8.57
C GLU A 113 23.61 -18.14 7.71
N GLU A 114 23.52 -18.71 6.52
CA GLU A 114 24.61 -18.77 5.53
C GLU A 114 24.80 -17.45 4.75
N GLY A 115 24.02 -16.41 5.06
CA GLY A 115 24.08 -15.11 4.39
C GLY A 115 23.28 -15.03 3.08
N VAL A 116 22.62 -16.12 2.67
CA VAL A 116 21.75 -16.14 1.48
C VAL A 116 20.50 -15.29 1.71
N VAL A 117 20.25 -14.32 0.83
CA VAL A 117 19.07 -13.46 0.89
C VAL A 117 17.95 -14.09 0.06
N THR A 118 16.81 -14.35 0.69
CA THR A 118 15.60 -14.84 0.05
C THR A 118 14.48 -13.80 0.14
N LEU A 119 13.70 -13.67 -0.93
CA LEU A 119 12.54 -12.79 -0.98
C LEU A 119 11.27 -13.60 -0.87
N ASP A 120 10.35 -13.15 -0.03
CA ASP A 120 8.98 -13.67 0.06
C ASP A 120 7.96 -12.53 -0.03
N GLY A 121 6.68 -12.87 -0.16
CA GLY A 121 5.57 -11.93 -0.27
C GLY A 121 4.97 -11.84 -1.67
N PHE A 122 3.93 -11.00 -1.78
CA PHE A 122 3.14 -10.85 -3.00
C PHE A 122 3.97 -10.33 -4.18
N ASP A 123 4.72 -9.25 -3.98
CA ASP A 123 5.54 -8.63 -5.02
C ASP A 123 6.79 -9.47 -5.32
N ALA A 124 7.32 -10.20 -4.34
CA ALA A 124 8.43 -11.13 -4.55
C ALA A 124 8.01 -12.27 -5.49
N SER A 125 6.76 -12.75 -5.34
CA SER A 125 6.19 -13.76 -6.24
C SER A 125 6.04 -13.23 -7.67
N ILE A 126 5.58 -11.98 -7.83
CA ILE A 126 5.50 -11.33 -9.14
C ILE A 126 6.90 -11.21 -9.76
N LEU A 127 7.89 -10.77 -8.99
CA LEU A 127 9.28 -10.65 -9.47
C LEU A 127 9.81 -11.99 -9.97
N ARG A 128 9.57 -13.08 -9.22
CA ARG A 128 9.96 -14.44 -9.63
C ARG A 128 9.30 -14.86 -10.94
N ILE A 129 7.98 -14.66 -11.07
CA ILE A 129 7.24 -14.99 -12.30
C ILE A 129 7.80 -14.21 -13.50
N ILE A 130 8.09 -12.92 -13.33
CA ILE A 130 8.65 -12.09 -14.39
C ILE A 130 10.07 -12.55 -14.76
N ALA A 131 10.90 -12.87 -13.76
CA ALA A 131 12.25 -13.40 -13.95
C ALA A 131 12.26 -14.74 -14.70
N GLU A 132 11.33 -15.64 -14.38
CA GLU A 132 11.17 -16.92 -15.07
C GLU A 132 10.63 -16.73 -16.49
N ALA A 133 9.59 -15.91 -16.68
CA ALA A 133 8.96 -15.69 -17.97
C ALA A 133 9.89 -14.99 -18.97
N LEU A 134 10.73 -14.07 -18.50
CA LEU A 134 11.73 -13.36 -19.31
C LEU A 134 13.11 -14.01 -19.25
N ASN A 135 13.30 -15.04 -18.44
CA ASN A 135 14.55 -15.79 -18.28
C ASN A 135 15.76 -14.90 -17.92
N PHE A 136 15.68 -14.11 -16.84
CA PHE A 136 16.81 -13.36 -16.27
C PHE A 136 17.07 -13.78 -14.81
N SER A 137 18.30 -13.54 -14.32
CA SER A 137 18.63 -13.78 -12.91
C SER A 137 18.49 -12.49 -12.10
N VAL A 138 17.89 -12.57 -10.91
CA VAL A 138 17.72 -11.42 -10.01
C VAL A 138 19.00 -11.16 -9.22
N LEU A 139 19.60 -9.99 -9.38
CA LEU A 139 20.72 -9.51 -8.58
C LEU A 139 20.23 -8.42 -7.63
N LEU A 140 20.09 -8.75 -6.34
CA LEU A 140 19.60 -7.79 -5.35
C LEU A 140 20.64 -6.72 -5.07
N THR A 141 20.22 -5.47 -5.27
CA THR A 141 21.01 -4.28 -4.96
C THR A 141 20.40 -3.58 -3.75
N PRO A 142 21.20 -3.27 -2.71
CA PRO A 142 20.68 -2.58 -1.53
C PRO A 142 20.18 -1.18 -1.91
N ASN A 143 19.13 -0.72 -1.24
CA ASN A 143 18.65 0.65 -1.41
C ASN A 143 19.66 1.66 -0.85
N GLU A 144 19.67 2.88 -1.39
CA GLU A 144 20.56 3.96 -0.96
C GLU A 144 19.78 5.25 -0.64
N PRO A 145 19.61 5.63 0.63
CA PRO A 145 20.14 4.95 1.83
C PRO A 145 19.40 3.64 2.17
N PRO A 146 20.05 2.70 2.90
CA PRO A 146 19.49 1.36 3.17
C PRO A 146 18.14 1.37 3.89
N ASP A 147 17.97 2.28 4.85
CA ASP A 147 16.79 2.33 5.72
C ASP A 147 15.60 3.10 5.11
N LEU A 148 15.76 3.59 3.88
CA LEU A 148 14.72 4.39 3.24
C LEU A 148 13.62 3.50 2.65
N ILE A 149 12.55 3.34 3.40
CA ILE A 149 11.35 2.59 2.96
C ILE A 149 10.47 3.43 2.03
N SER A 150 10.54 4.77 2.17
CA SER A 150 9.67 5.68 1.41
C SER A 150 10.40 6.26 0.19
N VAL A 151 9.77 6.12 -0.97
CA VAL A 151 10.34 6.63 -2.21
C VAL A 151 9.95 8.09 -2.41
N HIS A 152 10.90 9.01 -2.23
CA HIS A 152 10.66 10.45 -2.30
C HIS A 152 11.20 11.08 -3.58
N ILE A 153 10.44 12.09 -4.02
CA ILE A 153 10.91 13.13 -4.91
C ILE A 153 10.88 14.40 -4.07
N LEU A 154 12.03 15.05 -3.95
CA LEU A 154 12.17 16.28 -3.20
C LEU A 154 11.40 17.41 -3.93
N PRO A 155 10.97 18.48 -3.23
CA PRO A 155 10.27 19.61 -3.85
C PRO A 155 11.06 20.30 -4.97
N ASN A 156 12.40 20.15 -4.97
CA ASN A 156 13.30 20.62 -6.01
C ASN A 156 13.31 19.72 -7.28
N GLY A 157 12.49 18.67 -7.33
CA GLY A 157 12.42 17.70 -8.42
C GLY A 157 13.49 16.60 -8.38
N SER A 158 14.39 16.61 -7.39
CA SER A 158 15.44 15.58 -7.27
C SER A 158 14.89 14.29 -6.67
N ALA A 159 15.20 13.16 -7.30
CA ALA A 159 14.89 11.84 -6.78
C ALA A 159 15.85 11.42 -5.65
N VAL A 160 15.36 10.64 -4.69
CA VAL A 160 16.17 9.95 -3.66
C VAL A 160 15.78 8.47 -3.58
N GLY A 161 16.62 7.66 -2.94
CA GLY A 161 16.37 6.22 -2.84
C GLY A 161 16.38 5.53 -4.19
N VAL A 162 15.50 4.55 -4.34
CA VAL A 162 15.44 3.72 -5.55
C VAL A 162 15.21 4.51 -6.84
N PHE A 163 14.43 5.60 -6.83
CA PHE A 163 14.23 6.39 -8.06
C PHE A 163 15.50 7.10 -8.52
N LYS A 164 16.35 7.51 -7.57
CA LYS A 164 17.68 8.05 -7.91
C LYS A 164 18.54 6.96 -8.55
N MET A 165 18.53 5.76 -7.98
CA MET A 165 19.30 4.62 -8.51
C MET A 165 18.83 4.20 -9.91
N LEU A 166 17.52 4.27 -10.20
CA LEU A 166 16.97 4.04 -11.53
C LEU A 166 17.38 5.14 -12.51
N GLN A 167 17.32 6.41 -12.09
CA GLN A 167 17.72 7.54 -12.92
C GLN A 167 19.22 7.51 -13.25
N GLU A 168 20.06 7.14 -12.29
CA GLU A 168 21.51 6.93 -12.44
C GLU A 168 21.85 5.59 -13.13
N ARG A 169 20.84 4.77 -13.46
CA ARG A 169 20.98 3.46 -14.12
C ARG A 169 21.85 2.47 -13.35
N ARG A 170 21.90 2.61 -12.03
CA ARG A 170 22.54 1.65 -11.12
C ARG A 170 21.62 0.46 -10.80
N ALA A 171 20.32 0.67 -10.93
CA ALA A 171 19.29 -0.38 -10.88
C ALA A 171 18.59 -0.49 -12.24
N ASN A 172 18.18 -1.72 -12.60
CA ASN A 172 17.40 -1.97 -13.82
C ASN A 172 15.89 -1.92 -13.56
N LEU A 173 15.44 -2.43 -12.40
CA LEU A 173 14.03 -2.43 -12.02
C LEU A 173 13.84 -2.37 -10.50
N THR A 174 12.64 -2.03 -10.09
CA THR A 174 12.21 -2.05 -8.68
C THR A 174 10.77 -2.53 -8.57
N ILE A 175 10.43 -3.12 -7.43
CA ILE A 175 9.09 -3.60 -7.08
C ILE A 175 8.93 -3.53 -5.55
N GLY A 176 7.70 -3.35 -5.04
CA GLY A 176 7.45 -3.15 -3.61
C GLY A 176 6.37 -2.11 -3.32
N CYS A 177 5.10 -2.44 -3.57
CA CYS A 177 3.92 -1.61 -3.30
C CYS A 177 4.07 -0.13 -3.73
N ILE A 178 4.60 0.07 -4.94
CA ILE A 178 4.86 1.42 -5.47
C ILE A 178 3.59 1.97 -6.09
N ALA A 179 2.99 2.98 -5.44
CA ALA A 179 1.85 3.69 -6.00
C ALA A 179 2.21 4.42 -7.30
N CYS A 180 1.31 4.35 -8.29
CA CYS A 180 1.32 5.13 -9.52
C CYS A 180 1.00 6.60 -9.20
N ASP A 181 2.04 7.40 -8.97
CA ASP A 181 1.95 8.82 -8.69
C ASP A 181 2.42 9.62 -9.92
N LEU A 182 1.75 10.74 -10.23
CA LEU A 182 2.09 11.62 -11.34
C LEU A 182 3.52 12.12 -11.24
N THR A 183 3.99 12.48 -10.04
CA THR A 183 5.36 12.96 -9.84
C THR A 183 6.39 11.88 -10.15
N ARG A 184 6.11 10.62 -9.81
CA ARG A 184 6.98 9.47 -10.06
C ARG A 184 7.05 9.10 -11.54
N MET A 185 5.93 9.21 -12.25
CA MET A 185 5.85 8.93 -13.68
C MET A 185 6.57 9.97 -14.55
N GLN A 186 6.88 11.16 -14.02
CA GLN A 186 7.70 12.15 -14.73
C GLN A 186 9.18 11.78 -14.81
N ILE A 187 9.68 11.02 -13.84
CA ILE A 187 11.10 10.66 -13.73
C ILE A 187 11.38 9.19 -14.05
N THR A 188 10.37 8.32 -13.95
CA THR A 188 10.49 6.89 -14.19
C THR A 188 9.33 6.34 -15.00
N SER A 189 9.57 5.24 -15.70
CA SER A 189 8.52 4.49 -16.39
C SER A 189 7.99 3.37 -15.49
N GLY A 190 6.68 3.32 -15.30
CA GLY A 190 6.01 2.26 -14.56
C GLY A 190 5.40 1.20 -15.47
N SER A 191 5.19 0.00 -14.95
CA SER A 191 4.33 -1.00 -15.58
C SER A 191 2.85 -0.61 -15.44
N TYR A 192 1.96 -1.42 -16.00
CA TYR A 192 0.55 -1.37 -15.62
C TYR A 192 0.39 -1.73 -14.15
N ALA A 193 -0.58 -1.09 -13.49
CA ALA A 193 -0.95 -1.42 -12.12
C ALA A 193 -1.52 -2.85 -12.08
N TYR A 194 -0.87 -3.72 -11.31
CA TYR A 194 -1.29 -5.12 -11.13
C TYR A 194 -2.11 -5.34 -9.85
N PHE A 195 -2.15 -4.35 -8.96
CA PHE A 195 -2.87 -4.42 -7.69
C PHE A 195 -3.45 -3.06 -7.31
N ILE A 196 -4.69 -3.06 -6.82
CA ILE A 196 -5.39 -1.87 -6.31
C ILE A 196 -5.72 -2.12 -4.83
N PRO A 197 -5.03 -1.45 -3.88
CA PRO A 197 -5.31 -1.63 -2.45
C PRO A 197 -6.66 -1.01 -2.07
N LYS A 198 -7.37 -1.66 -1.15
CA LYS A 198 -8.52 -1.07 -0.45
C LYS A 198 -8.05 -0.44 0.85
N PHE A 199 -8.29 0.84 1.01
CA PHE A 199 -8.02 1.55 2.27
C PHE A 199 -9.15 1.33 3.27
N VAL A 200 -8.78 1.17 4.53
CA VAL A 200 -9.67 0.98 5.67
C VAL A 200 -9.23 1.90 6.79
N ILE A 201 -10.21 2.38 7.56
CA ILE A 201 -9.96 3.14 8.78
C ILE A 201 -10.22 2.19 9.95
N ILE A 202 -9.19 1.98 10.76
CA ILE A 202 -9.22 1.08 11.89
C ILE A 202 -9.43 1.93 13.14
N LEU A 203 -10.51 1.67 13.86
CA LEU A 203 -10.90 2.50 14.99
C LEU A 203 -10.44 1.86 16.29
N LYS A 204 -9.76 2.64 17.13
CA LYS A 204 -9.43 2.19 18.47
C LYS A 204 -10.72 2.02 19.26
N ASN A 205 -10.99 0.80 19.68
CA ASN A 205 -12.10 0.50 20.57
C ASN A 205 -11.78 1.01 21.98
N SER A 206 -12.06 2.29 22.24
CA SER A 206 -11.98 2.84 23.58
C SER A 206 -13.34 2.67 24.27
N ILE A 207 -13.46 1.67 25.15
CA ILE A 207 -14.61 1.54 26.05
C ILE A 207 -14.51 2.67 27.08
N VAL A 208 -15.21 3.77 26.84
CA VAL A 208 -15.27 4.90 27.79
C VAL A 208 -16.67 4.97 28.41
N ILE A 209 -17.13 3.88 29.03
CA ILE A 209 -18.28 3.99 29.93
C ILE A 209 -17.74 4.41 31.29
N LYS A 210 -18.05 5.64 31.70
CA LYS A 210 -17.71 6.10 33.04
C LYS A 210 -18.55 5.34 34.06
N SER A 211 -18.00 5.00 35.23
CA SER A 211 -18.70 4.20 36.25
C SER A 211 -20.07 4.81 36.65
N ARG A 212 -20.19 6.13 36.67
CA ARG A 212 -21.46 6.83 36.94
C ARG A 212 -22.52 6.62 35.85
N GLU A 213 -22.10 6.56 34.59
CA GLU A 213 -23.00 6.36 33.45
C GLU A 213 -23.48 4.92 33.43
N LEU A 214 -22.60 3.99 33.82
CA LEU A 214 -22.93 2.58 34.00
C LEU A 214 -24.06 2.40 35.03
N LEU A 215 -23.98 3.07 36.18
CA LEU A 215 -24.95 2.92 37.28
C LEU A 215 -26.36 3.47 36.95
N VAL A 216 -26.48 4.48 36.09
CA VAL A 216 -27.77 5.08 35.71
C VAL A 216 -28.41 4.37 34.51
N ARG A 217 -27.61 3.61 33.75
CA ARG A 217 -28.02 2.94 32.51
C ARG A 217 -29.11 1.88 32.61
N PRO A 218 -29.24 1.08 33.71
CA PRO A 218 -30.23 0.00 33.77
C PRO A 218 -31.68 0.44 33.56
N PHE A 219 -31.99 1.70 33.90
CA PHE A 219 -33.32 2.28 33.73
C PHE A 219 -33.32 3.48 32.78
N THR A 220 -34.37 3.58 31.97
CA THR A 220 -34.56 4.74 31.08
C THR A 220 -34.83 6.01 31.89
N LYS A 221 -34.61 7.18 31.29
CA LYS A 221 -34.95 8.48 31.89
C LYS A 221 -36.41 8.56 32.35
N SER A 222 -37.33 7.90 31.63
CA SER A 222 -38.75 7.84 31.99
C SER A 222 -39.00 6.97 33.22
N THR A 223 -38.33 5.82 33.32
CA THR A 223 -38.41 4.95 34.50
C THR A 223 -37.85 5.64 35.75
N TRP A 224 -36.70 6.33 35.64
CA TRP A 224 -36.16 7.11 36.75
C TRP A 224 -37.10 8.22 37.22
N ARG A 225 -37.71 8.97 36.28
CA ARG A 225 -38.75 9.96 36.61
C ARG A 225 -39.92 9.33 37.36
N LEU A 226 -40.37 8.15 36.92
CA LEU A 226 -41.46 7.43 37.58
C LEU A 226 -41.07 6.96 38.99
N VAL A 227 -39.86 6.44 39.19
CA VAL A 227 -39.34 6.07 40.53
C VAL A 227 -39.29 7.29 41.47
N ILE A 228 -38.84 8.45 40.97
CA ILE A 228 -38.84 9.70 41.73
C ILE A 228 -40.28 10.12 42.08
N CYS A 229 -41.20 10.11 41.11
CA CYS A 229 -42.60 10.46 41.33
C CYS A 229 -43.26 9.57 42.38
N ILE A 230 -43.10 8.24 42.30
CA ILE A 230 -43.67 7.30 43.27
C ILE A 230 -43.04 7.51 44.66
N SER A 231 -41.73 7.80 44.72
CA SER A 231 -41.04 8.12 45.99
C SER A 231 -41.57 9.40 46.64
N VAL A 232 -41.80 10.45 45.85
CA VAL A 232 -42.40 11.70 46.34
C VAL A 232 -43.84 11.47 46.80
N LEU A 233 -44.63 10.73 46.03
CA LEU A 233 -46.01 10.37 46.39
C LEU A 233 -46.06 9.60 47.72
N LYS A 234 -45.11 8.69 47.94
CA LYS A 234 -44.94 7.98 49.22
C LYS A 234 -44.68 8.97 50.36
N LEU A 235 -43.75 9.91 50.19
CA LEU A 235 -43.39 10.88 51.23
C LEU A 235 -44.55 11.82 51.59
N THR A 236 -45.42 12.17 50.64
CA THR A 236 -46.57 13.06 50.87
C THR A 236 -47.81 12.31 51.38
N LEU A 237 -48.15 11.15 50.81
CA LEU A 237 -49.37 10.41 51.16
C LEU A 237 -49.25 9.59 52.44
N LEU A 238 -48.10 8.95 52.70
CA LEU A 238 -47.97 8.07 53.88
C LEU A 238 -48.17 8.80 55.22
N PRO A 239 -47.67 10.03 55.45
CA PRO A 239 -47.94 10.76 56.69
C PRO A 239 -49.42 11.14 56.85
N ILE A 240 -50.09 11.49 55.76
CA ILE A 240 -51.51 11.85 55.73
C ILE A 240 -52.37 10.62 56.07
N ILE A 241 -52.07 9.49 55.44
CA ILE A 241 -52.79 8.22 55.65
C ILE A 241 -52.52 7.68 57.06
N ARG A 242 -51.28 7.79 57.56
CA ARG A 242 -50.91 7.39 58.93
C ARG A 242 -51.75 8.10 59.99
N ARG A 243 -52.02 9.39 59.80
CA ARG A 243 -52.87 10.19 60.73
C ARG A 243 -54.33 9.77 60.69
N ARG A 244 -54.81 9.23 59.56
CA ARG A 244 -56.22 8.94 59.32
C ARG A 244 -56.61 7.49 59.62
N ASN A 245 -55.81 6.51 59.20
CA ASN A 245 -56.12 5.08 59.39
C ASN A 245 -54.85 4.21 59.36
N THR A 246 -54.56 3.54 60.48
CA THR A 246 -53.36 2.70 60.68
C THR A 246 -53.37 1.40 59.87
N LYS A 247 -54.55 0.80 59.61
CA LYS A 247 -54.67 -0.42 58.79
C LYS A 247 -54.38 -0.11 57.31
N LEU A 248 -54.91 0.99 56.79
CA LEU A 248 -54.64 1.45 55.42
C LEU A 248 -53.16 1.79 55.23
N TYR A 249 -52.54 2.45 56.21
CA TYR A 249 -51.10 2.74 56.19
C TYR A 249 -50.25 1.47 56.00
N SER A 250 -50.59 0.37 56.70
CA SER A 250 -49.89 -0.90 56.57
C SER A 250 -50.00 -1.50 55.16
N ILE A 251 -51.17 -1.40 54.51
CA ILE A 251 -51.38 -1.92 53.15
C ILE A 251 -50.56 -1.12 52.12
N PHE A 252 -50.57 0.22 52.21
CA PHE A 252 -49.76 1.07 51.33
C PHE A 252 -48.25 0.86 51.52
N LEU A 253 -47.79 0.60 52.76
CA LEU A 253 -46.40 0.26 53.03
C LEU A 253 -46.01 -1.08 52.39
N MET A 254 -46.85 -2.11 52.53
CA MET A 254 -46.60 -3.42 51.92
C MET A 254 -46.58 -3.35 50.39
N ALA A 255 -47.51 -2.62 49.77
CA ALA A 255 -47.51 -2.37 48.33
C ALA A 255 -46.24 -1.64 47.88
N TRP A 256 -45.78 -0.64 48.64
CA TRP A 256 -44.52 0.05 48.38
C TRP A 256 -43.31 -0.89 48.42
N LEU A 257 -43.23 -1.74 49.44
CA LEU A 257 -42.14 -2.72 49.58
C LEU A 257 -42.13 -3.72 48.42
N TYR A 258 -43.30 -4.15 47.95
CA TYR A 258 -43.42 -5.04 46.79
C TYR A 258 -42.93 -4.36 45.50
N ILE A 259 -43.31 -3.10 45.27
CA ILE A 259 -42.84 -2.31 44.12
C ILE A 259 -41.31 -2.12 44.18
N LEU A 260 -40.77 -1.80 45.37
CA LEU A 260 -39.33 -1.63 45.57
C LEU A 260 -38.56 -2.94 45.31
N PHE A 261 -39.10 -4.07 45.75
CA PHE A 261 -38.52 -5.39 45.49
C PHE A 261 -38.47 -5.70 43.98
N ALA A 262 -39.58 -5.46 43.26
CA ALA A 262 -39.64 -5.65 41.81
C ALA A 262 -38.66 -4.72 41.06
N LEU A 263 -38.59 -3.44 41.45
CA LEU A 263 -37.64 -2.49 40.87
C LEU A 263 -36.18 -2.89 41.17
N ARG A 264 -35.89 -3.38 42.38
CA ARG A 264 -34.54 -3.82 42.75
C ARG A 264 -34.10 -5.02 41.90
N ILE A 265 -34.94 -6.05 41.78
CA ILE A 265 -34.64 -7.23 40.95
C ILE A 265 -34.45 -6.82 39.49
N GLY A 266 -35.31 -5.96 38.96
CA GLY A 266 -35.18 -5.46 37.59
C GLY A 266 -33.87 -4.69 37.37
N TYR A 267 -33.48 -3.84 38.33
CA TYR A 267 -32.22 -3.12 38.26
C TYR A 267 -31.02 -4.06 38.31
N GLU A 268 -30.98 -4.97 39.30
CA GLU A 268 -29.88 -5.92 39.48
C GLU A 268 -29.72 -6.84 38.27
N GLY A 269 -30.81 -7.34 37.69
CA GLY A 269 -30.77 -8.19 36.48
C GLY A 269 -30.23 -7.46 35.25
N VAL A 270 -30.68 -6.23 34.99
CA VAL A 270 -30.17 -5.43 33.87
C VAL A 270 -28.73 -4.98 34.12
N MET A 271 -28.38 -4.61 35.35
CA MET A 271 -27.02 -4.22 35.71
C MET A 271 -26.03 -5.38 35.52
N PHE A 272 -26.40 -6.60 35.94
CA PHE A 272 -25.62 -7.80 35.70
C PHE A 272 -25.37 -8.00 34.20
N HIS A 273 -26.44 -7.93 33.38
CA HIS A 273 -26.31 -8.03 31.93
C HIS A 273 -25.39 -6.95 31.32
N VAL A 274 -25.47 -5.71 31.80
CA VAL A 274 -24.63 -4.58 31.33
C VAL A 274 -23.17 -4.73 31.75
N ILE A 275 -22.88 -5.35 32.90
CA ILE A 275 -21.51 -5.65 33.33
C ILE A 275 -20.93 -6.81 32.52
N THR A 276 -21.70 -7.88 32.31
CA THR A 276 -21.24 -9.06 31.55
C THR A 276 -21.13 -8.76 30.06
N ASN A 277 -21.99 -7.90 29.53
CA ASN A 277 -21.99 -7.44 28.15
C ASN A 277 -21.83 -5.92 28.15
N PRO A 278 -20.60 -5.40 28.36
CA PRO A 278 -20.36 -3.97 28.37
C PRO A 278 -20.85 -3.39 27.04
N PRO A 279 -21.82 -2.46 27.07
CA PRO A 279 -22.39 -1.95 25.84
C PRO A 279 -21.38 -1.03 25.16
N PHE A 280 -20.68 -1.58 24.15
CA PHE A 280 -19.77 -0.82 23.31
C PHE A 280 -20.46 0.45 22.79
N GLN A 281 -19.75 1.58 22.81
CA GLN A 281 -20.21 2.71 22.01
C GLN A 281 -20.15 2.26 20.55
N PRO A 282 -21.23 2.43 19.77
CA PRO A 282 -21.17 2.12 18.35
C PRO A 282 -20.04 2.95 17.76
N LEU A 283 -19.08 2.27 17.15
CA LEU A 283 -17.99 2.93 16.44
C LEU A 283 -18.58 3.62 15.21
N PRO A 284 -18.06 4.79 14.82
CA PRO A 284 -18.52 5.49 13.63
C PRO A 284 -18.41 4.58 12.40
N MET A 285 -19.51 4.42 11.67
CA MET A 285 -19.59 3.59 10.46
C MET A 285 -19.39 4.42 9.18
N THR A 286 -19.51 5.76 9.30
CA THR A 286 -19.33 6.71 8.21
C THR A 286 -18.22 7.71 8.52
N LEU A 287 -17.65 8.31 7.48
CA LEU A 287 -16.68 9.40 7.64
C LEU A 287 -17.30 10.60 8.35
N GLU A 288 -18.56 10.90 8.09
CA GLU A 288 -19.28 12.01 8.74
C GLU A 288 -19.39 11.81 10.26
N GLU A 289 -19.75 10.60 10.70
CA GLU A 289 -19.75 10.26 12.13
C GLU A 289 -18.35 10.35 12.74
N LEU A 290 -17.32 9.91 12.00
CA LEU A 290 -15.93 10.01 12.45
C LEU A 290 -15.53 11.46 12.72
N PHE A 291 -15.92 12.40 11.85
CA PHE A 291 -15.71 13.84 12.06
C PHE A 291 -16.54 14.36 13.25
N ASN A 292 -17.82 14.02 13.32
CA ASN A 292 -18.73 14.48 14.39
C ASN A 292 -18.31 14.01 15.79
N HIS A 293 -17.69 12.83 15.88
CA HIS A 293 -17.21 12.26 17.14
C HIS A 293 -15.80 12.74 17.55
N ASN A 294 -15.17 13.62 16.76
CA ASN A 294 -13.82 14.18 16.97
C ASN A 294 -12.73 13.10 17.08
N PHE A 295 -12.70 12.17 16.12
CA PHE A 295 -11.59 11.21 16.02
C PHE A 295 -10.34 11.86 15.42
N THR A 296 -9.18 11.43 15.92
CA THR A 296 -7.88 11.78 15.33
C THR A 296 -7.40 10.63 14.46
N LEU A 297 -7.05 10.92 13.20
CA LEU A 297 -6.54 9.93 12.26
C LEU A 297 -5.02 9.87 12.39
N PHE A 298 -4.45 8.68 12.54
CA PHE A 298 -3.02 8.44 12.57
C PHE A 298 -2.61 7.74 11.28
N THR A 299 -1.53 8.23 10.68
CA THR A 299 -1.01 7.72 9.41
C THR A 299 0.50 7.59 9.47
N ASP A 300 1.04 6.59 8.77
CA ASP A 300 2.46 6.54 8.47
C ASP A 300 2.79 7.55 7.36
N TYR A 301 4.09 7.81 7.16
CA TYR A 301 4.54 8.76 6.16
C TYR A 301 4.07 8.39 4.72
N SER A 302 4.08 7.11 4.37
CA SER A 302 3.75 6.64 3.01
C SER A 302 2.25 6.74 2.75
N THR A 303 1.43 6.35 3.71
CA THR A 303 -0.04 6.47 3.60
C THR A 303 -0.51 7.92 3.65
N ASN A 304 0.15 8.79 4.42
CA ASN A 304 -0.20 10.20 4.52
C ASN A 304 -0.19 10.95 3.18
N ARG A 305 0.64 10.51 2.21
CA ARG A 305 0.68 11.09 0.86
C ARG A 305 -0.66 11.01 0.14
N LEU A 306 -1.46 9.98 0.41
CA LEU A 306 -2.78 9.84 -0.20
C LEU A 306 -3.76 10.88 0.34
N LEU A 307 -3.55 11.35 1.57
CA LEU A 307 -4.38 12.39 2.17
C LEU A 307 -4.16 13.76 1.53
N GLU A 308 -3.11 13.94 0.71
CA GLU A 308 -2.95 15.16 -0.09
C GLU A 308 -4.13 15.39 -1.05
N LEU A 309 -4.75 14.31 -1.52
CA LEU A 309 -5.94 14.35 -2.38
C LEU A 309 -7.25 14.49 -1.58
N MET A 310 -7.20 14.37 -0.25
CA MET A 310 -8.37 14.33 0.63
C MET A 310 -8.20 15.34 1.78
N PRO A 311 -8.33 16.65 1.51
CA PRO A 311 -8.01 17.69 2.48
C PRO A 311 -8.81 17.58 3.79
N SER A 312 -10.07 17.13 3.74
CA SER A 312 -10.91 16.92 4.92
C SER A 312 -10.34 15.87 5.88
N LEU A 313 -9.76 14.78 5.36
CA LEU A 313 -9.10 13.76 6.18
C LEU A 313 -7.72 14.21 6.64
N LYS A 314 -6.99 14.94 5.78
CA LYS A 314 -5.68 15.52 6.12
C LYS A 314 -5.76 16.49 7.30
N ALA A 315 -6.86 17.22 7.44
CA ALA A 315 -7.07 18.18 8.53
C ALA A 315 -7.12 17.52 9.91
N ILE A 316 -7.56 16.25 10.00
CA ILE A 316 -7.65 15.49 11.25
C ILE A 316 -6.50 14.48 11.41
N SER A 317 -5.55 14.44 10.47
CA SER A 317 -4.50 13.43 10.44
C SER A 317 -3.22 13.88 11.16
N GLN A 318 -2.61 12.97 11.89
CA GLN A 318 -1.30 13.10 12.52
C GLN A 318 -0.36 12.03 11.96
N ILE A 319 0.82 12.47 11.53
CA ILE A 319 1.84 11.60 10.96
C ILE A 319 2.67 11.01 12.09
N VAL A 320 2.84 9.69 12.08
CA VAL A 320 3.77 8.96 12.95
C VAL A 320 4.93 8.47 12.11
N ASN A 321 6.16 8.71 12.57
CA ASN A 321 7.37 8.29 11.86
C ASN A 321 7.68 6.81 12.12
N CYS A 322 6.92 5.93 11.47
CA CYS A 322 7.00 4.48 11.60
C CYS A 322 6.55 3.82 10.29
N THR A 323 6.69 2.50 10.19
CA THR A 323 6.14 1.73 9.06
C THR A 323 4.63 1.54 9.21
N PRO A 324 3.88 1.26 8.11
CA PRO A 324 2.45 0.95 8.20
C PRO A 324 2.14 -0.21 9.16
N MET A 325 3.04 -1.19 9.30
CA MET A 325 2.89 -2.33 10.20
C MET A 325 3.14 -1.96 11.65
N GLU A 326 4.22 -1.23 11.94
CA GLU A 326 4.52 -0.73 13.30
C GLU A 326 3.39 0.14 13.85
N LEU A 327 2.75 0.95 12.98
CA LEU A 327 1.60 1.77 13.39
C LEU A 327 0.41 0.92 13.86
N LEU A 328 0.18 -0.24 13.22
CA LEU A 328 -0.87 -1.18 13.64
C LEU A 328 -0.53 -1.82 14.98
N GLU A 329 0.74 -2.15 15.21
CA GLU A 329 1.21 -2.71 16.49
C GLU A 329 1.04 -1.73 17.65
N GLN A 330 1.24 -0.43 17.39
CA GLN A 330 1.12 0.65 18.37
C GLN A 330 -0.33 1.12 18.61
N MET A 331 -1.33 0.49 17.97
CA MET A 331 -2.74 0.92 18.07
C MET A 331 -3.26 0.99 19.52
N ASP A 332 -2.82 0.06 20.38
CA ASP A 332 -3.20 0.01 21.79
C ASP A 332 -2.54 1.10 22.64
N GLU A 333 -1.49 1.75 22.16
CA GLU A 333 -0.79 2.86 22.83
C GLU A 333 -1.40 4.23 22.47
N LEU A 334 -2.13 4.33 21.35
CA LEU A 334 -2.73 5.58 20.88
C LEU A 334 -3.79 6.14 21.87
N PRO A 335 -4.09 7.45 21.86
CA PRO A 335 -5.11 8.01 22.74
C PRO A 335 -6.52 7.45 22.44
N SER A 336 -7.48 7.66 23.35
CA SER A 336 -8.89 7.33 23.08
C SER A 336 -9.41 8.12 21.87
N LYS A 337 -10.34 7.55 21.09
CA LYS A 337 -10.82 8.13 19.82
C LYS A 337 -9.75 8.30 18.75
N SER A 338 -8.82 7.37 18.69
CA SER A 338 -7.85 7.28 17.60
C SER A 338 -8.37 6.39 16.49
N ALA A 339 -8.01 6.73 15.26
CA ALA A 339 -8.27 5.97 14.07
C ALA A 339 -6.95 5.80 13.31
N ILE A 340 -6.69 4.66 12.69
CA ILE A 340 -5.51 4.43 11.83
C ILE A 340 -5.99 4.27 10.39
N LEU A 341 -5.37 4.99 9.45
CA LEU A 341 -5.57 4.71 8.02
C LEU A 341 -4.60 3.62 7.59
N SER A 342 -5.12 2.50 7.10
CA SER A 342 -4.30 1.39 6.60
C SER A 342 -4.94 0.74 5.37
N THR A 343 -4.33 -0.32 4.86
CA THR A 343 -4.89 -1.12 3.76
C THR A 343 -5.38 -2.46 4.26
N THR A 344 -6.33 -3.07 3.54
CA THR A 344 -6.76 -4.44 3.84
C THR A 344 -5.62 -5.44 3.80
N ALA A 345 -4.58 -5.20 2.99
CA ALA A 345 -3.41 -6.07 2.89
C ALA A 345 -2.59 -6.07 4.19
N TYR A 346 -2.24 -4.89 4.71
CA TYR A 346 -1.53 -4.78 5.99
C TYR A 346 -2.36 -5.33 7.14
N VAL A 347 -3.65 -5.02 7.19
CA VAL A 347 -4.55 -5.54 8.23
C VAL A 347 -4.65 -7.06 8.17
N SER A 348 -4.81 -7.65 6.99
CA SER A 348 -4.92 -9.11 6.86
C SER A 348 -3.62 -9.80 7.27
N TYR A 349 -2.48 -9.23 6.90
CA TYR A 349 -1.17 -9.73 7.30
C TYR A 349 -0.97 -9.64 8.82
N TYR A 350 -1.24 -8.47 9.41
CA TYR A 350 -1.20 -8.25 10.86
C TYR A 350 -2.10 -9.23 11.64
N MET A 351 -3.31 -9.49 11.15
CA MET A 351 -4.24 -10.41 11.80
C MET A 351 -3.81 -11.87 11.65
N LYS A 352 -3.17 -12.24 10.54
CA LYS A 352 -2.67 -13.60 10.30
C LYS A 352 -1.62 -14.01 11.33
N ASP A 353 -0.74 -13.10 11.74
CA ASP A 353 0.30 -13.39 12.73
C ASP A 353 -0.24 -13.51 14.16
N ARG A 354 -1.53 -13.18 14.40
CA ARG A 354 -2.17 -13.15 15.72
C ARG A 354 -3.33 -14.13 15.90
N MET A 355 -3.70 -14.87 14.85
CA MET A 355 -4.67 -15.98 14.89
C MET A 355 -3.92 -17.31 14.92
#